data_AF-A0A9E3XHE0-F1
#
_entry.id   AF-A0A9E3XHE0-F1
#
_cell.length_a   1.000
_cell.length_b   1.000
_cell.length_c   1.000
_cell.angle_alpha   90.00
_cell.angle_beta   90.00
_cell.angle_gamma   90.00
#
_symmetry.space_group_name_H-M   'P 1'
#
loop_
_entity.id
_entity.type
_entity.pdbx_description
1 polymer ?
#
loop_
_entity_poly.entity_id
_entity_poly.type
_entity_poly.pdbx_seq_one_letter_code
_entity_poly.pdbx_strand_id
1 'polypeptide(L)'
;ALLSWNLQIPEGVQAVTYQVIAKAGDFSDGEENMLPVLTNRMLVTESMPLPVRGPGSKTFAFRKLLDSGKSKTLRHQNLTLEFTSNPAWYAVQALPYLMEYPYECSEQVFSRYYANSLASHIANSNPRIRRVFDAWRNTQPDALLSNLEKNPELKSLLLEETPWVLEAQDESERKKRIALLFDLNKMADALQSALRKLQQMQLDNGAWPWFPGMDPSRYITGHIVSGMGHLDQLGVSQVRENSSTWEMVRRAVAYLDNEMQADYQRLLDNKNDLKKQNIGYTQIQYLYARSYFLDVNVDDAYRKAYDYWQSQAKDYWLSYNKYMQGMIALALHRMKVKDVPADIVKSLREHALHSEEFGM
;
A
#
# COMPACT_ATOMS: atom_id res chain seq x y z
N ALA A 1 -35.15 40.78 -3.41
CA ALA A 1 -35.81 39.60 -2.80
C ALA A 1 -34.90 38.40 -3.00
N LEU A 2 -35.03 37.32 -2.21
CA LEU A 2 -34.34 36.07 -2.50
C LEU A 2 -35.01 35.40 -3.70
N LEU A 3 -34.24 34.98 -4.70
CA LEU A 3 -34.71 34.12 -5.78
C LEU A 3 -34.39 32.66 -5.43
N SER A 4 -35.28 31.75 -5.81
CA SER A 4 -35.08 30.31 -5.59
C SER A 4 -35.89 29.51 -6.62
N TRP A 5 -35.39 28.33 -6.96
CA TRP A 5 -35.98 27.42 -7.94
C TRP A 5 -35.94 26.00 -7.38
N ASN A 6 -37.05 25.26 -7.51
CA ASN A 6 -37.10 23.84 -7.17
C ASN A 6 -36.83 23.02 -8.43
N LEU A 7 -35.73 22.25 -8.44
CA LEU A 7 -35.36 21.36 -9.54
C LEU A 7 -35.58 19.90 -9.12
N GLN A 8 -36.20 19.10 -9.98
CA GLN A 8 -36.34 17.66 -9.79
C GLN A 8 -35.46 16.93 -10.81
N ILE A 9 -34.42 16.26 -10.31
CA ILE A 9 -33.39 15.65 -11.16
C ILE A 9 -33.72 14.16 -11.43
N PRO A 10 -33.73 13.70 -12.69
CA PRO A 10 -33.96 12.29 -13.02
C PRO A 10 -32.85 11.34 -12.55
N GLU A 11 -33.18 10.08 -12.25
CA GLU A 11 -32.18 9.04 -11.96
C GLU A 11 -31.28 8.81 -13.20
N GLY A 12 -29.96 8.83 -13.01
CA GLY A 12 -28.97 8.62 -14.07
C GLY A 12 -28.26 9.90 -14.53
N VAL A 13 -28.78 11.08 -14.21
CA VAL A 13 -28.06 12.35 -14.38
C VAL A 13 -26.93 12.43 -13.33
N GLN A 14 -25.71 12.76 -13.75
CA GLN A 14 -24.52 12.84 -12.88
C GLN A 14 -24.19 14.27 -12.43
N ALA A 15 -24.55 15.26 -13.23
CA ALA A 15 -24.40 16.68 -12.91
C ALA A 15 -25.46 17.50 -13.66
N VAL A 16 -25.77 18.69 -13.16
CA VAL A 16 -26.70 19.65 -13.75
C VAL A 16 -25.97 20.98 -13.89
N THR A 17 -25.65 21.37 -15.12
CA THR A 17 -25.24 22.75 -15.40
C THR A 17 -26.48 23.64 -15.28
N TYR A 18 -26.40 24.69 -14.48
CA TYR A 18 -27.41 25.74 -14.40
C TYR A 18 -26.84 27.05 -14.93
N GLN A 19 -27.69 27.86 -15.54
CA GLN A 19 -27.36 29.22 -15.96
C GLN A 19 -28.46 30.17 -15.44
N VAL A 20 -28.07 31.19 -14.66
CA VAL A 20 -28.97 32.21 -14.13
C VAL A 20 -28.60 33.54 -14.79
N ILE A 21 -29.52 34.08 -15.60
CA ILE A 21 -29.34 35.37 -16.28
C ILE A 21 -30.29 36.40 -15.66
N ALA A 22 -29.72 37.49 -15.15
CA ALA A 22 -30.45 38.69 -14.76
C ALA A 22 -30.49 39.68 -15.95
N LYS A 23 -31.63 40.34 -16.17
CA LYS A 23 -31.78 41.34 -17.24
C LYS A 23 -32.48 42.61 -16.74
N ALA A 24 -31.92 43.76 -17.09
CA ALA A 24 -32.42 45.08 -16.72
C ALA A 24 -32.37 46.02 -17.95
N GLY A 25 -33.50 46.14 -18.65
CA GLY A 25 -33.56 46.85 -19.93
C GLY A 25 -32.69 46.16 -20.97
N ASP A 26 -31.75 46.91 -21.56
CA ASP A 26 -30.80 46.39 -22.56
C ASP A 26 -29.58 45.68 -21.96
N PHE A 27 -29.37 45.77 -20.64
CA PHE A 27 -28.26 45.11 -19.94
C PHE A 27 -28.66 43.73 -19.44
N SER A 28 -27.76 42.76 -19.56
CA SER A 28 -27.88 41.43 -18.95
C SER A 28 -26.54 40.95 -18.41
N ASP A 29 -26.59 40.24 -17.30
CA ASP A 29 -25.44 39.61 -16.62
C ASP A 29 -25.88 38.22 -16.12
N GLY A 30 -24.94 37.30 -15.87
CA GLY A 30 -25.32 35.94 -15.46
C GLY A 30 -24.20 35.03 -15.00
N GLU A 31 -24.57 34.08 -14.15
CA GLU A 31 -23.71 33.01 -13.64
C GLU A 31 -24.06 31.69 -14.34
N GLU A 32 -23.05 30.97 -14.83
CA GLU A 32 -23.15 29.57 -15.21
C GLU A 32 -22.30 28.72 -14.26
N ASN A 33 -22.87 27.63 -13.75
CA ASN A 33 -22.24 26.81 -12.73
C ASN A 33 -22.76 25.37 -12.79
N MET A 34 -22.10 24.43 -12.10
CA MET A 34 -22.43 23.00 -12.18
C MET A 34 -22.73 22.40 -10.81
N LEU A 35 -23.92 21.81 -10.67
CA LEU A 35 -24.36 21.10 -9.48
C LEU A 35 -24.10 19.58 -9.64
N PRO A 36 -23.26 18.94 -8.81
CA PRO A 36 -23.09 17.49 -8.82
C PRO A 36 -24.33 16.76 -8.30
N VAL A 37 -24.67 15.62 -8.92
CA VAL A 37 -25.80 14.78 -8.53
C VAL A 37 -25.26 13.51 -7.87
N LEU A 38 -24.99 13.60 -6.57
CA LEU A 38 -24.46 12.48 -5.80
C LEU A 38 -25.48 11.34 -5.71
N THR A 39 -25.05 10.12 -6.06
CA THR A 39 -25.92 8.94 -5.97
C THR A 39 -25.98 8.40 -4.55
N ASN A 40 -27.17 8.00 -4.10
CA ASN A 40 -27.40 7.31 -2.82
C ASN A 40 -27.09 5.80 -2.86
N ARG A 41 -26.27 5.38 -3.83
CA ARG A 41 -25.91 3.99 -4.13
C ARG A 41 -24.42 3.78 -3.90
N MET A 42 -24.04 2.56 -3.52
CA MET A 42 -22.65 2.12 -3.55
C MET A 42 -22.47 0.96 -4.53
N LEU A 43 -21.34 0.90 -5.23
CA LEU A 43 -20.93 -0.32 -5.91
C LEU A 43 -20.60 -1.40 -4.88
N VAL A 44 -20.91 -2.65 -5.20
CA VAL A 44 -20.56 -3.83 -4.41
C VAL A 44 -19.83 -4.81 -5.32
N THR A 45 -18.50 -4.75 -5.29
CA THR A 45 -17.63 -5.56 -6.15
C THR A 45 -17.33 -6.90 -5.48
N GLU A 46 -17.74 -8.01 -6.11
CA GLU A 46 -17.30 -9.36 -5.75
C GLU A 46 -16.22 -9.82 -6.75
N SER A 47 -15.03 -10.15 -6.25
CA SER A 47 -13.90 -10.63 -7.06
C SER A 47 -13.49 -12.04 -6.61
N MET A 48 -13.25 -12.93 -7.57
CA MET A 48 -12.86 -14.32 -7.33
C MET A 48 -11.64 -14.68 -8.20
N PRO A 49 -10.51 -15.11 -7.61
CA PRO A 49 -9.39 -15.63 -8.39
C PRO A 49 -9.78 -16.99 -8.99
N LEU A 50 -9.38 -17.24 -10.25
CA LEU A 50 -9.75 -18.45 -11.00
C LEU A 50 -8.52 -19.33 -11.31
N PRO A 51 -7.84 -19.92 -10.31
CA PRO A 51 -6.57 -20.63 -10.51
C PRO A 51 -6.76 -22.00 -11.19
N VAL A 52 -6.61 -22.04 -12.51
CA VAL A 52 -6.52 -23.29 -13.28
C VAL A 52 -5.07 -23.77 -13.29
N ARG A 53 -4.81 -24.97 -12.76
CA ARG A 53 -3.47 -25.60 -12.71
C ARG A 53 -3.51 -26.93 -13.45
N GLY A 54 -2.68 -27.07 -14.49
CA GLY A 54 -2.63 -28.28 -15.32
C GLY A 54 -3.83 -28.42 -16.28
N PRO A 55 -3.89 -29.51 -17.06
CA PRO A 55 -5.00 -29.78 -17.97
C PRO A 55 -6.26 -30.22 -17.20
N GLY A 56 -7.40 -29.62 -17.51
CA GLY A 56 -8.69 -29.96 -16.90
C GLY A 56 -9.74 -28.88 -17.16
N SER A 57 -10.93 -29.08 -16.58
CA SER A 57 -11.97 -28.05 -16.51
C SER A 57 -12.27 -27.75 -15.04
N LYS A 58 -12.54 -26.48 -14.72
CA LYS A 58 -12.98 -26.02 -13.39
C LYS A 58 -14.20 -25.13 -13.54
N THR A 59 -15.17 -25.30 -12.63
CA THR A 59 -16.37 -24.47 -12.55
C THR A 59 -16.31 -23.63 -11.28
N PHE A 60 -16.41 -22.31 -11.46
CA PHE A 60 -16.42 -21.33 -10.39
C PHE A 60 -17.79 -20.65 -10.32
N ALA A 61 -18.24 -20.23 -9.14
CA ALA A 61 -19.58 -19.68 -8.96
C ALA A 61 -19.59 -18.54 -7.93
N PHE A 62 -19.87 -17.32 -8.40
CA PHE A 62 -20.06 -16.12 -7.60
C PHE A 62 -21.36 -16.22 -6.78
N ARG A 63 -21.33 -16.96 -5.66
CA ARG A 63 -22.54 -17.27 -4.87
C ARG A 63 -23.22 -16.02 -4.32
N LYS A 64 -22.47 -15.00 -3.89
CA LYS A 64 -23.08 -13.77 -3.36
C LYS A 64 -23.75 -12.98 -4.47
N LEU A 65 -23.12 -12.87 -5.64
CA LEU A 65 -23.75 -12.28 -6.84
C LEU A 65 -25.05 -13.02 -7.24
N LEU A 66 -25.05 -14.36 -7.23
CA LEU A 66 -26.25 -15.17 -7.51
C LEU A 66 -27.36 -14.94 -6.48
N ASP A 67 -27.02 -14.92 -5.18
CA ASP A 67 -27.98 -14.63 -4.11
C ASP A 67 -28.46 -13.16 -4.09
N SER A 68 -27.66 -12.23 -4.63
CA SER A 68 -27.96 -10.79 -4.61
C SER A 68 -29.22 -10.39 -5.40
N GLY A 69 -29.67 -11.24 -6.35
CA GLY A 69 -30.88 -11.01 -7.15
C GLY A 69 -32.18 -10.90 -6.35
N LYS A 70 -32.14 -11.20 -5.04
CA LYS A 70 -33.25 -10.96 -4.08
C LYS A 70 -33.38 -9.46 -3.70
N SER A 71 -32.39 -8.63 -4.00
CA SER A 71 -32.38 -7.21 -3.65
C SER A 71 -33.21 -6.35 -4.60
N LYS A 72 -34.19 -5.63 -4.05
CA LYS A 72 -35.07 -4.71 -4.81
C LYS A 72 -34.37 -3.44 -5.32
N THR A 73 -33.18 -3.14 -4.83
CA THR A 73 -32.43 -1.92 -5.19
C THR A 73 -31.22 -2.19 -6.08
N LEU A 74 -30.88 -3.46 -6.34
CA LEU A 74 -29.75 -3.84 -7.19
C LEU A 74 -29.92 -3.31 -8.62
N ARG A 75 -28.87 -2.66 -9.12
CA ARG A 75 -28.65 -2.42 -10.55
C ARG A 75 -27.31 -3.07 -10.89
N HIS A 76 -27.30 -4.00 -11.85
CA HIS A 76 -26.04 -4.55 -12.35
C HIS A 76 -25.25 -3.46 -13.10
N GLN A 77 -23.92 -3.45 -12.93
CA GLN A 77 -23.02 -2.52 -13.60
C GLN A 77 -22.20 -3.23 -14.68
N ASN A 78 -21.28 -4.10 -14.27
CA ASN A 78 -20.39 -4.83 -15.19
C ASN A 78 -20.06 -6.24 -14.65
N LEU A 79 -19.56 -7.11 -15.52
CA LEU A 79 -18.94 -8.40 -15.19
C LEU A 79 -17.69 -8.58 -16.07
N THR A 80 -16.51 -8.46 -15.46
CA THR A 80 -15.22 -8.61 -16.17
C THR A 80 -14.61 -9.99 -15.91
N LEU A 81 -14.01 -10.60 -16.94
CA LEU A 81 -13.15 -11.77 -16.81
C LEU A 81 -11.73 -11.40 -17.27
N GLU A 82 -10.80 -11.33 -16.32
CA GLU A 82 -9.38 -11.10 -16.60
C GLU A 82 -8.62 -12.43 -16.66
N PHE A 83 -7.75 -12.60 -17.65
CA PHE A 83 -6.93 -13.80 -17.83
C PHE A 83 -5.47 -13.43 -18.14
N THR A 84 -4.54 -14.09 -17.45
CA THR A 84 -3.10 -14.05 -17.75
C THR A 84 -2.51 -15.43 -17.61
N SER A 85 -1.58 -15.79 -18.50
CA SER A 85 -0.74 -16.98 -18.38
C SER A 85 0.43 -16.79 -17.39
N ASN A 86 0.62 -15.58 -16.85
CA ASN A 86 1.64 -15.28 -15.84
C ASN A 86 1.08 -14.29 -14.79
N PRO A 87 0.76 -14.74 -13.56
CA PRO A 87 0.16 -13.88 -12.53
C PRO A 87 1.11 -12.80 -11.99
N ALA A 88 2.41 -12.86 -12.27
CA ALA A 88 3.33 -11.76 -11.96
C ALA A 88 2.95 -10.45 -12.67
N TRP A 89 2.21 -10.51 -13.78
CA TRP A 89 1.68 -9.31 -14.44
C TRP A 89 0.67 -8.55 -13.58
N TYR A 90 -0.16 -9.22 -12.77
CA TYR A 90 -1.08 -8.53 -11.85
C TYR A 90 -0.32 -7.75 -10.77
N ALA A 91 0.78 -8.31 -10.25
CA ALA A 91 1.65 -7.60 -9.32
C ALA A 91 2.29 -6.35 -9.97
N VAL A 92 2.68 -6.42 -11.25
CA VAL A 92 3.15 -5.26 -12.01
C VAL A 92 2.04 -4.23 -12.25
N GLN A 93 0.83 -4.69 -12.61
CA GLN A 93 -0.34 -3.84 -12.86
C GLN A 93 -0.85 -3.10 -11.61
N ALA A 94 -0.53 -3.60 -10.41
CA ALA A 94 -0.88 -2.96 -9.13
C ALA A 94 0.08 -1.83 -8.71
N LEU A 95 1.27 -1.71 -9.31
CA LEU A 95 2.30 -0.75 -8.90
C LEU A 95 1.86 0.73 -9.00
N PRO A 96 1.13 1.18 -10.05
CA PRO A 96 0.65 2.56 -10.13
C PRO A 96 -0.25 2.98 -8.95
N TYR A 97 -1.09 2.09 -8.44
CA TYR A 97 -1.98 2.40 -7.30
C TYR A 97 -1.21 2.79 -6.04
N LEU A 98 -0.09 2.11 -5.77
CA LEU A 98 0.82 2.42 -4.65
C LEU A 98 1.61 3.73 -4.87
N MET A 99 1.63 4.25 -6.09
CA MET A 99 2.33 5.48 -6.47
C MET A 99 1.43 6.72 -6.53
N GLU A 100 0.15 6.53 -6.87
CA GLU A 100 -0.80 7.60 -7.17
C GLU A 100 -1.73 7.97 -6.00
N TYR A 101 -1.66 7.24 -4.88
CA TYR A 101 -2.49 7.52 -3.70
C TYR A 101 -2.18 8.92 -3.13
N PRO A 102 -3.17 9.82 -2.97
CA PRO A 102 -2.92 11.28 -2.97
C PRO A 102 -2.37 11.85 -1.66
N TYR A 103 -2.40 11.09 -0.56
CA TYR A 103 -2.06 11.59 0.77
C TYR A 103 -0.54 11.75 0.96
N GLU A 104 -0.15 12.76 1.74
CA GLU A 104 1.25 13.21 1.94
C GLU A 104 1.75 12.99 3.38
N CYS A 105 1.16 12.00 4.05
CA CYS A 105 1.54 11.53 5.38
C CYS A 105 2.67 10.47 5.18
N SER A 106 3.50 10.20 6.19
CA SER A 106 4.83 9.57 6.03
C SER A 106 4.78 8.13 5.48
N GLU A 107 3.72 7.38 5.79
CA GLU A 107 3.54 6.02 5.25
C GLU A 107 3.36 6.05 3.74
N GLN A 108 2.52 6.94 3.21
CA GLN A 108 2.24 6.98 1.77
C GLN A 108 3.47 7.46 0.99
N VAL A 109 4.25 8.41 1.52
CA VAL A 109 5.54 8.82 0.93
C VAL A 109 6.51 7.63 0.86
N PHE A 110 6.55 6.79 1.91
CA PHE A 110 7.36 5.57 1.89
C PHE A 110 6.80 4.50 0.93
N SER A 111 5.49 4.27 0.89
CA SER A 111 4.85 3.33 -0.04
C SER A 111 5.07 3.72 -1.51
N ARG A 112 5.04 5.03 -1.83
CA ARG A 112 5.46 5.55 -3.14
C ARG A 112 6.91 5.19 -3.47
N TYR A 113 7.85 5.38 -2.53
CA TYR A 113 9.26 5.00 -2.70
C TYR A 113 9.44 3.47 -2.86
N TYR A 114 8.76 2.68 -2.03
CA TYR A 114 8.82 1.22 -2.01
C TYR A 114 8.30 0.61 -3.32
N ALA A 115 7.17 1.10 -3.81
CA ALA A 115 6.58 0.68 -5.09
C ALA A 115 7.47 1.07 -6.28
N ASN A 116 7.96 2.31 -6.34
CA ASN A 116 8.91 2.74 -7.40
C ASN A 116 10.19 1.89 -7.40
N SER A 117 10.71 1.54 -6.23
CA SER A 117 11.93 0.72 -6.09
C SER A 117 11.71 -0.69 -6.65
N LEU A 118 10.63 -1.37 -6.24
CA LEU A 118 10.26 -2.68 -6.77
C LEU A 118 9.96 -2.64 -8.28
N ALA A 119 9.22 -1.63 -8.74
CA ALA A 119 8.91 -1.44 -10.16
C ALA A 119 10.19 -1.33 -10.99
N SER A 120 11.13 -0.47 -10.54
CA SER A 120 12.41 -0.24 -11.20
C SER A 120 13.26 -1.51 -11.25
N HIS A 121 13.30 -2.28 -10.15
CA HIS A 121 14.02 -3.55 -10.10
C HIS A 121 13.38 -4.61 -11.01
N ILE A 122 12.06 -4.75 -11.03
CA ILE A 122 11.36 -5.74 -11.88
C ILE A 122 11.56 -5.43 -13.38
N ALA A 123 11.53 -4.15 -13.78
CA ALA A 123 11.76 -3.75 -15.17
C ALA A 123 13.22 -3.99 -15.62
N ASN A 124 14.21 -3.73 -14.77
CA ASN A 124 15.62 -3.85 -15.13
C ASN A 124 16.20 -5.26 -14.96
N SER A 125 15.68 -6.07 -14.03
CA SER A 125 16.17 -7.44 -13.77
C SER A 125 15.81 -8.45 -14.87
N ASN A 126 14.80 -8.19 -15.70
CA ASN A 126 14.30 -9.18 -16.67
C ASN A 126 14.17 -8.64 -18.11
N PRO A 127 15.12 -8.96 -19.01
CA PRO A 127 15.08 -8.57 -20.42
C PRO A 127 13.91 -9.14 -21.26
N ARG A 128 13.05 -10.01 -20.71
CA ARG A 128 11.76 -10.37 -21.34
C ARG A 128 10.66 -9.39 -20.95
N ILE A 129 10.59 -9.00 -19.67
CA ILE A 129 9.64 -7.99 -19.17
C ILE A 129 9.92 -6.65 -19.86
N ARG A 130 11.18 -6.20 -19.90
CA ARG A 130 11.59 -4.99 -20.61
C ARG A 130 11.15 -4.98 -22.08
N ARG A 131 11.36 -6.09 -22.82
CA ARG A 131 10.92 -6.21 -24.22
C ARG A 131 9.40 -6.17 -24.42
N VAL A 132 8.61 -6.60 -23.44
CA VAL A 132 7.15 -6.45 -23.49
C VAL A 132 6.76 -4.97 -23.34
N PHE A 133 7.42 -4.22 -22.45
CA PHE A 133 7.20 -2.77 -22.33
C PHE A 133 7.69 -2.00 -23.56
N ASP A 134 8.88 -2.32 -24.09
CA ASP A 134 9.40 -1.74 -25.33
C ASP A 134 8.43 -2.00 -26.50
N ALA A 135 7.83 -3.19 -26.57
CA ALA A 135 6.81 -3.51 -27.56
C ALA A 135 5.51 -2.71 -27.37
N TRP A 136 4.98 -2.59 -26.15
CA TRP A 136 3.79 -1.77 -25.88
C TRP A 136 4.02 -0.30 -26.23
N ARG A 137 5.18 0.26 -25.86
CA ARG A 137 5.60 1.63 -26.18
C ARG A 137 5.67 1.89 -27.69
N ASN A 138 6.21 0.95 -28.46
CA ASN A 138 6.54 1.17 -29.87
C ASN A 138 5.46 0.69 -30.85
N THR A 139 4.56 -0.22 -30.45
CA THR A 139 3.64 -0.88 -31.40
C THR A 139 2.20 -0.35 -31.35
N GLN A 140 1.75 0.26 -30.25
CA GLN A 140 0.38 0.76 -30.12
C GLN A 140 0.26 2.06 -29.28
N PRO A 141 0.64 3.23 -29.82
CA PRO A 141 0.37 4.52 -29.16
C PRO A 141 -1.12 4.71 -28.83
N ASP A 142 -2.03 4.33 -29.73
CA ASP A 142 -3.47 4.55 -29.56
C ASP A 142 -4.19 3.55 -28.63
N ALA A 143 -3.54 2.43 -28.29
CA ALA A 143 -3.96 1.52 -27.21
C ALA A 143 -3.41 2.00 -25.84
N LEU A 144 -2.46 2.93 -25.87
CA LEU A 144 -2.06 3.78 -24.75
C LEU A 144 -2.77 5.15 -24.84
N LEU A 145 -3.98 5.20 -25.39
CA LEU A 145 -4.92 6.32 -25.26
C LEU A 145 -6.26 5.79 -24.72
N SER A 146 -6.75 6.39 -23.65
CA SER A 146 -8.06 6.05 -23.08
C SER A 146 -9.20 6.73 -23.84
N ASN A 147 -10.41 6.22 -23.65
CA ASN A 147 -11.61 6.88 -24.16
C ASN A 147 -11.89 8.23 -23.47
N LEU A 148 -11.25 8.48 -22.31
CA LEU A 148 -11.28 9.74 -21.58
C LEU A 148 -10.44 10.83 -22.28
N GLU A 149 -9.21 10.51 -22.73
CA GLU A 149 -8.39 11.45 -23.51
C GLU A 149 -8.94 11.72 -24.90
N LYS A 150 -9.71 10.78 -25.46
CA LYS A 150 -10.38 10.91 -26.76
C LYS A 150 -11.66 11.77 -26.70
N ASN A 151 -12.14 12.17 -25.51
CA ASN A 151 -13.37 12.96 -25.36
C ASN A 151 -13.22 14.14 -24.37
N PRO A 152 -13.05 15.40 -24.84
CA PRO A 152 -12.77 16.56 -23.99
C PRO A 152 -13.82 16.88 -22.90
N GLU A 153 -15.08 16.48 -23.10
CA GLU A 153 -16.20 16.82 -22.20
C GLU A 153 -16.09 16.15 -20.82
N LEU A 154 -15.37 15.04 -20.71
CA LEU A 154 -15.17 14.30 -19.45
C LEU A 154 -14.06 14.88 -18.57
N LYS A 155 -13.41 15.98 -18.98
CA LYS A 155 -12.19 16.51 -18.33
C LYS A 155 -12.43 17.50 -17.19
N SER A 156 -13.68 17.89 -16.94
CA SER A 156 -14.07 18.91 -15.94
C SER A 156 -14.90 18.38 -14.77
N LEU A 157 -15.27 17.09 -14.75
CA LEU A 157 -16.24 16.54 -13.79
C LEU A 157 -15.60 15.66 -12.69
N LEU A 158 -15.68 16.17 -11.46
CA LEU A 158 -15.91 15.40 -10.22
C LEU A 158 -14.93 14.25 -9.88
N LEU A 159 -13.62 14.50 -10.00
CA LEU A 159 -12.60 13.55 -9.51
C LEU A 159 -12.52 13.43 -7.97
N GLU A 160 -13.11 14.36 -7.21
CA GLU A 160 -13.05 14.37 -5.73
C GLU A 160 -14.34 13.86 -5.06
N GLU A 161 -15.50 13.98 -5.71
CA GLU A 161 -16.82 13.80 -5.07
C GLU A 161 -17.63 12.56 -5.57
N THR A 162 -17.18 11.86 -6.62
CA THR A 162 -17.88 10.64 -7.11
C THR A 162 -16.94 9.44 -7.27
N PRO A 163 -16.91 8.50 -6.29
CA PRO A 163 -16.04 7.31 -6.34
C PRO A 163 -16.15 6.48 -7.63
N TRP A 164 -17.34 6.45 -8.22
CA TRP A 164 -17.67 5.67 -9.42
C TRP A 164 -16.98 6.17 -10.69
N VAL A 165 -16.57 7.45 -10.73
CA VAL A 165 -15.81 8.02 -11.86
C VAL A 165 -14.34 7.58 -11.81
N LEU A 166 -13.80 7.30 -10.63
CA LEU A 166 -12.45 6.73 -10.46
C LEU A 166 -12.40 5.26 -10.87
N GLU A 167 -13.43 4.46 -10.55
CA GLU A 167 -13.51 3.06 -11.01
C GLU A 167 -13.77 2.94 -12.53
N ALA A 168 -14.41 3.94 -13.15
CA ALA A 168 -14.57 4.03 -14.59
C ALA A 168 -13.26 4.36 -15.36
N GLN A 169 -12.13 4.55 -14.66
CA GLN A 169 -10.81 4.68 -15.28
C GLN A 169 -10.31 3.29 -15.74
N ASP A 170 -10.71 3.00 -16.97
CA ASP A 170 -10.57 1.77 -17.74
C ASP A 170 -9.20 1.07 -17.69
N GLU A 171 -9.17 -0.20 -18.07
CA GLU A 171 -7.96 -1.01 -18.26
C GLU A 171 -6.91 -0.28 -19.14
N SER A 172 -7.36 0.54 -20.10
CA SER A 172 -6.51 1.40 -20.94
C SER A 172 -5.79 2.51 -20.16
N GLU A 173 -6.41 3.10 -19.13
CA GLU A 173 -5.71 4.03 -18.22
C GLU A 173 -4.65 3.29 -17.40
N ARG A 174 -4.96 2.09 -16.91
CA ARG A 174 -3.97 1.25 -16.21
C ARG A 174 -2.80 0.89 -17.13
N LYS A 175 -3.05 0.49 -18.38
CA LYS A 175 -2.01 0.24 -19.41
C LYS A 175 -1.18 1.48 -19.71
N LYS A 176 -1.80 2.67 -19.80
CA LYS A 176 -1.09 3.96 -19.89
C LYS A 176 -0.19 4.22 -18.70
N ARG A 177 -0.72 4.10 -17.47
CA ARG A 177 0.03 4.32 -16.24
C ARG A 177 1.18 3.34 -16.10
N ILE A 178 1.04 2.12 -16.63
CA ILE A 178 2.13 1.14 -16.74
C ILE A 178 3.17 1.56 -17.80
N ALA A 179 2.77 2.08 -18.96
CA ALA A 179 3.73 2.59 -19.95
C ALA A 179 4.48 3.85 -19.46
N LEU A 180 3.79 4.74 -18.75
CA LEU A 180 4.36 5.91 -18.07
C LEU A 180 5.24 5.51 -16.87
N LEU A 181 4.83 4.49 -16.12
CA LEU A 181 5.60 3.88 -15.03
C LEU A 181 6.95 3.38 -15.52
N PHE A 182 7.07 2.91 -16.77
CA PHE A 182 8.35 2.43 -17.31
C PHE A 182 9.09 3.45 -18.19
N ASP A 183 8.73 4.74 -18.07
CA ASP A 183 9.65 5.84 -18.35
C ASP A 183 10.71 5.91 -17.24
N LEU A 184 11.80 5.16 -17.43
CA LEU A 184 12.88 4.96 -16.46
C LEU A 184 13.43 6.26 -15.84
N ASN A 185 13.39 7.37 -16.57
CA ASN A 185 13.81 8.67 -16.06
C ASN A 185 12.81 9.19 -15.01
N LYS A 186 11.51 9.16 -15.33
CA LYS A 186 10.44 9.52 -14.38
C LYS A 186 10.41 8.60 -13.16
N MET A 187 10.73 7.30 -13.32
CA MET A 187 10.90 6.39 -12.17
C MET A 187 12.01 6.88 -11.23
N ALA A 188 13.19 7.19 -11.78
CA ALA A 188 14.33 7.65 -11.00
C ALA A 188 14.03 8.98 -10.30
N ASP A 189 13.40 9.92 -11.00
CA ASP A 189 12.98 11.21 -10.44
C ASP A 189 11.92 11.04 -9.33
N ALA A 190 10.90 10.21 -9.54
CA ALA A 190 9.86 9.92 -8.55
C ALA A 190 10.41 9.20 -7.32
N LEU A 191 11.25 8.19 -7.50
CA LEU A 191 11.93 7.45 -6.44
C LEU A 191 12.82 8.39 -5.61
N GLN A 192 13.66 9.19 -6.26
CA GLN A 192 14.49 10.17 -5.56
C GLN A 192 13.65 11.26 -4.88
N SER A 193 12.55 11.71 -5.49
CA SER A 193 11.66 12.72 -4.91
C SER A 193 10.99 12.20 -3.64
N ALA A 194 10.43 10.99 -3.68
CA ALA A 194 9.85 10.32 -2.52
C ALA A 194 10.91 10.08 -1.41
N LEU A 195 12.12 9.67 -1.78
CA LEU A 195 13.22 9.49 -0.83
C LEU A 195 13.66 10.81 -0.17
N ARG A 196 13.86 11.88 -0.94
CA ARG A 196 14.19 13.22 -0.42
C ARG A 196 13.09 13.76 0.49
N LYS A 197 11.82 13.54 0.13
CA LYS A 197 10.68 13.93 0.96
C LYS A 197 10.63 13.14 2.27
N LEU A 198 10.87 11.83 2.21
CA LEU A 198 10.97 10.98 3.40
C LEU A 198 12.11 11.42 4.33
N GLN A 199 13.27 11.80 3.78
CA GLN A 199 14.38 12.39 4.54
C GLN A 199 13.98 13.70 5.23
N GLN A 200 13.29 14.60 4.52
CA GLN A 200 12.78 15.88 5.07
C GLN A 200 11.69 15.70 6.14
N MET A 201 10.98 14.56 6.14
CA MET A 201 9.97 14.22 7.14
C MET A 201 10.53 13.51 8.38
N GLN A 202 11.83 13.20 8.42
CA GLN A 202 12.47 12.60 9.58
C GLN A 202 12.77 13.67 10.65
N LEU A 203 12.31 13.44 11.87
CA LEU A 203 12.51 14.34 13.01
C LEU A 203 13.94 14.29 13.56
N ASP A 204 14.31 15.24 14.40
CA ASP A 204 15.66 15.34 15.00
C ASP A 204 16.03 14.09 15.83
N ASN A 205 15.04 13.45 16.46
CA ASN A 205 15.23 12.20 17.20
C ASN A 205 15.37 10.94 16.31
N GLY A 206 15.26 11.06 14.98
CA GLY A 206 15.36 9.96 14.03
C GLY A 206 14.04 9.25 13.68
N ALA A 207 12.94 9.57 14.35
CA ALA A 207 11.62 9.01 14.03
C ALA A 207 10.95 9.71 12.84
N TRP A 208 9.89 9.10 12.30
CA TRP A 208 8.90 9.79 11.48
C TRP A 208 7.61 10.02 12.27
N PRO A 209 6.95 11.17 12.09
CA PRO A 209 5.58 11.37 12.55
C PRO A 209 4.61 10.60 11.64
N TRP A 210 3.32 10.52 11.99
CA TRP A 210 2.35 9.98 11.03
C TRP A 210 2.20 10.91 9.82
N PHE A 211 2.06 12.22 10.05
CA PHE A 211 2.09 13.27 9.03
C PHE A 211 2.91 14.47 9.52
N PRO A 212 3.35 15.39 8.62
CA PRO A 212 4.15 16.56 9.00
C PRO A 212 3.52 17.38 10.13
N GLY A 213 4.34 17.78 11.10
CA GLY A 213 3.91 18.58 12.26
C GLY A 213 3.29 17.80 13.43
N MET A 214 3.13 16.47 13.32
CA MET A 214 2.73 15.62 14.45
C MET A 214 3.94 15.10 15.26
N ASP A 215 3.66 14.53 16.44
CA ASP A 215 4.62 13.80 17.26
C ASP A 215 5.24 12.58 16.57
N PRO A 216 6.44 12.13 17.01
CA PRO A 216 7.10 10.92 16.51
C PRO A 216 6.22 9.66 16.69
N SER A 217 6.03 8.91 15.61
CA SER A 217 5.24 7.68 15.61
C SER A 217 6.14 6.44 15.51
N ARG A 218 6.24 5.69 16.61
CA ARG A 218 6.97 4.42 16.69
C ARG A 218 6.48 3.39 15.67
N TYR A 219 5.16 3.31 15.44
CA TYR A 219 4.58 2.38 14.47
C TYR A 219 4.99 2.71 13.02
N ILE A 220 4.87 3.98 12.64
CA ILE A 220 5.23 4.46 11.30
C ILE A 220 6.74 4.32 11.07
N THR A 221 7.55 4.66 12.08
CA THR A 221 9.01 4.46 12.05
C THR A 221 9.37 2.98 11.91
N GLY A 222 8.76 2.09 12.69
CA GLY A 222 8.96 0.64 12.59
C GLY A 222 8.54 0.06 11.24
N HIS A 223 7.47 0.59 10.63
CA HIS A 223 7.03 0.23 9.28
C HIS A 223 8.07 0.64 8.22
N ILE A 224 8.50 1.91 8.22
CA ILE A 224 9.49 2.44 7.26
C ILE A 224 10.82 1.69 7.39
N VAL A 225 11.32 1.48 8.61
CA VAL A 225 12.55 0.70 8.86
C VAL A 225 12.41 -0.74 8.38
N SER A 226 11.28 -1.41 8.66
CA SER A 226 11.01 -2.77 8.16
C SER A 226 11.00 -2.84 6.64
N GLY A 227 10.39 -1.87 5.97
CA GLY A 227 10.30 -1.84 4.51
C GLY A 227 11.63 -1.50 3.85
N MET A 228 12.40 -0.55 4.39
CA MET A 228 13.77 -0.26 3.95
C MET A 228 14.67 -1.51 4.07
N GLY A 229 14.58 -2.21 5.20
CA GLY A 229 15.31 -3.47 5.43
C GLY A 229 14.89 -4.58 4.47
N HIS A 230 13.61 -4.65 4.11
CA HIS A 230 13.09 -5.61 3.14
C HIS A 230 13.58 -5.32 1.71
N LEU A 231 13.60 -4.06 1.26
CA LEU A 231 14.12 -3.70 -0.07
C LEU A 231 15.61 -4.01 -0.23
N ASP A 232 16.43 -3.70 0.79
CA ASP A 232 17.87 -3.98 0.79
C ASP A 232 18.13 -5.50 0.86
N GLN A 233 17.37 -6.24 1.69
CA GLN A 233 17.40 -7.71 1.76
C GLN A 233 17.03 -8.40 0.43
N LEU A 234 16.21 -7.76 -0.42
CA LEU A 234 15.86 -8.24 -1.76
C LEU A 234 16.87 -7.82 -2.85
N GLY A 235 17.85 -6.96 -2.55
CA GLY A 235 18.72 -6.34 -3.56
C GLY A 235 17.97 -5.36 -4.48
N VAL A 236 16.87 -4.77 -3.98
CA VAL A 236 15.99 -3.85 -4.73
C VAL A 236 16.42 -2.40 -4.55
N SER A 237 16.92 -2.04 -3.37
CA SER A 237 17.51 -0.73 -3.08
C SER A 237 18.88 -0.89 -2.43
N GLN A 238 19.72 0.13 -2.57
CA GLN A 238 21.07 0.18 -2.01
C GLN A 238 21.07 1.06 -0.74
N VAL A 239 20.26 0.69 0.26
CA VAL A 239 20.08 1.47 1.50
C VAL A 239 21.39 1.61 2.26
N ARG A 240 22.26 0.60 2.19
CA ARG A 240 23.60 0.59 2.81
C ARG A 240 24.67 1.35 2.03
N GLU A 241 24.55 1.48 0.71
CA GLU A 241 25.57 2.14 -0.13
C GLU A 241 25.33 3.67 -0.22
N ASN A 242 24.07 4.10 -0.24
CA ASN A 242 23.73 5.52 -0.22
C ASN A 242 23.89 6.07 1.22
N SER A 243 25.00 6.75 1.49
CA SER A 243 25.34 7.26 2.83
C SER A 243 24.25 8.11 3.50
N SER A 244 23.49 8.90 2.71
CA SER A 244 22.40 9.75 3.20
C SER A 244 21.13 8.96 3.55
N THR A 245 20.86 7.88 2.80
CA THR A 245 19.79 6.91 3.11
C THR A 245 20.17 6.05 4.30
N TRP A 246 21.44 5.62 4.36
CA TRP A 246 21.96 4.83 5.46
C TRP A 246 21.90 5.58 6.78
N GLU A 247 22.33 6.85 6.81
CA GLU A 247 22.26 7.66 8.03
C GLU A 247 20.82 7.88 8.51
N MET A 248 19.90 8.18 7.59
CA MET A 248 18.46 8.25 7.88
C MET A 248 17.95 6.95 8.53
N VAL A 249 18.31 5.79 7.98
CA VAL A 249 17.89 4.49 8.53
C VAL A 249 18.58 4.20 9.88
N ARG A 250 19.87 4.53 10.06
CA ARG A 250 20.57 4.36 11.35
C ARG A 250 19.95 5.20 12.47
N ARG A 251 19.60 6.47 12.19
CA ARG A 251 18.90 7.34 13.16
C ARG A 251 17.55 6.75 13.57
N ALA A 252 16.79 6.20 12.63
CA ALA A 252 15.52 5.55 12.91
C ALA A 252 15.67 4.24 13.70
N VAL A 253 16.73 3.46 13.44
CA VAL A 253 17.09 2.27 14.22
C VAL A 253 17.48 2.64 15.66
N ALA A 254 18.28 3.69 15.86
CA ALA A 254 18.65 4.18 17.19
C ALA A 254 17.44 4.68 18.00
N TYR A 255 16.51 5.41 17.35
CA TYR A 255 15.22 5.77 17.97
C TYR A 255 14.44 4.53 18.43
N LEU A 256 14.33 3.51 17.57
CA LEU A 256 13.61 2.28 17.91
C LEU A 256 14.29 1.48 19.03
N ASP A 257 15.63 1.44 19.09
CA ASP A 257 16.37 0.81 20.19
C ASP A 257 16.11 1.56 21.52
N ASN A 258 16.12 2.90 21.50
CA ASN A 258 15.79 3.75 22.64
C ASN A 258 14.35 3.53 23.14
N GLU A 259 13.37 3.46 22.24
CA GLU A 259 11.98 3.19 22.57
C GLU A 259 11.78 1.82 23.26
N MET A 260 12.59 0.82 22.91
CA MET A 260 12.56 -0.50 23.54
C MET A 260 13.25 -0.55 24.89
N GLN A 261 14.29 0.27 25.09
CA GLN A 261 14.87 0.51 26.41
C GLN A 261 13.89 1.26 27.33
N ALA A 262 13.14 2.24 26.82
CA ALA A 262 12.10 2.93 27.57
C ALA A 262 10.94 1.98 27.95
N ASP A 263 10.53 1.07 27.07
CA ASP A 263 9.57 0.01 27.41
C ASP A 263 10.08 -0.92 28.52
N TYR A 264 11.34 -1.36 28.41
CA TYR A 264 11.96 -2.25 29.40
C TYR A 264 12.15 -1.55 30.76
N GLN A 265 12.57 -0.29 30.78
CA GLN A 265 12.70 0.48 32.01
C GLN A 265 11.35 0.64 32.72
N ARG A 266 10.26 0.88 31.98
CA ARG A 266 8.90 0.91 32.55
C ARG A 266 8.47 -0.41 33.18
N LEU A 267 9.01 -1.57 32.77
CA LEU A 267 8.79 -2.83 33.49
C LEU A 267 9.50 -2.84 34.85
N LEU A 268 10.72 -2.31 34.92
CA LEU A 268 11.50 -2.22 36.17
C LEU A 268 10.85 -1.26 37.16
N ASP A 269 10.45 -0.08 36.70
CA ASP A 269 9.87 0.98 37.55
C ASP A 269 8.54 0.53 38.17
N ASN A 270 7.69 -0.15 37.37
CA ASN A 270 6.43 -0.76 37.83
C ASN A 270 6.64 -2.09 38.60
N LYS A 271 7.88 -2.57 38.72
CA LYS A 271 8.25 -3.83 39.41
C LYS A 271 7.56 -5.07 38.81
N ASN A 272 7.38 -5.08 37.49
CA ASN A 272 6.85 -6.24 36.77
C ASN A 272 7.74 -7.47 36.95
N ASP A 273 7.11 -8.64 37.01
CA ASP A 273 7.82 -9.92 37.00
C ASP A 273 8.35 -10.21 35.60
N LEU A 274 9.65 -9.98 35.41
CA LEU A 274 10.38 -10.21 34.14
C LEU A 274 10.39 -11.69 33.71
N LYS A 275 10.02 -12.63 34.60
CA LYS A 275 9.88 -14.06 34.24
C LYS A 275 8.53 -14.38 33.60
N LYS A 276 7.59 -13.43 33.57
CA LYS A 276 6.29 -13.57 32.89
C LYS A 276 6.31 -12.94 31.50
N GLN A 277 5.26 -13.18 30.73
CA GLN A 277 5.03 -12.53 29.46
C GLN A 277 4.78 -11.03 29.65
N ASN A 278 5.73 -10.22 29.19
CA ASN A 278 5.63 -8.76 29.14
C ASN A 278 5.82 -8.22 27.70
N ILE A 279 6.24 -9.06 26.75
CA ILE A 279 6.34 -8.70 25.33
C ILE A 279 4.94 -8.51 24.71
N GLY A 280 4.85 -7.64 23.70
CA GLY A 280 3.64 -7.36 22.95
C GLY A 280 3.91 -7.14 21.47
N TYR A 281 2.85 -6.80 20.73
CA TYR A 281 2.88 -6.57 19.28
C TYR A 281 3.96 -5.55 18.87
N THR A 282 4.13 -4.46 19.63
CA THR A 282 5.10 -3.40 19.36
C THR A 282 6.55 -3.90 19.43
N GLN A 283 6.87 -4.74 20.41
CA GLN A 283 8.21 -5.29 20.61
C GLN A 283 8.52 -6.39 19.58
N ILE A 284 7.50 -7.15 19.14
CA ILE A 284 7.63 -8.12 18.04
C ILE A 284 7.89 -7.38 16.71
N GLN A 285 7.13 -6.32 16.43
CA GLN A 285 7.34 -5.47 15.26
C GLN A 285 8.74 -4.81 15.27
N TYR A 286 9.20 -4.35 16.44
CA TYR A 286 10.56 -3.89 16.63
C TYR A 286 11.61 -4.96 16.30
N LEU A 287 11.53 -6.17 16.90
CA LEU A 287 12.51 -7.24 16.65
C LEU A 287 12.53 -7.62 15.16
N TYR A 288 11.37 -7.65 14.52
CA TYR A 288 11.25 -7.85 13.08
C TYR A 288 11.96 -6.76 12.28
N ALA A 289 11.72 -5.47 12.56
CA ALA A 289 12.39 -4.34 11.92
C ALA A 289 13.92 -4.37 12.16
N ARG A 290 14.33 -4.49 13.42
CA ARG A 290 15.73 -4.44 13.87
C ARG A 290 16.57 -5.59 13.32
N SER A 291 15.96 -6.76 13.11
CA SER A 291 16.63 -7.94 12.54
C SER A 291 17.10 -7.79 11.09
N TYR A 292 16.68 -6.74 10.36
CA TYR A 292 17.25 -6.40 9.05
C TYR A 292 18.59 -5.65 9.15
N PHE A 293 18.97 -5.16 10.33
CA PHE A 293 20.07 -4.22 10.54
C PHE A 293 21.06 -4.68 11.62
N LEU A 294 21.40 -5.98 11.61
CA LEU A 294 22.30 -6.60 12.60
C LEU A 294 23.78 -6.16 12.47
N ASP A 295 24.09 -5.44 11.40
CA ASP A 295 25.34 -4.70 11.15
C ASP A 295 25.38 -3.33 11.86
N VAL A 296 24.22 -2.76 12.21
CA VAL A 296 24.15 -1.63 13.14
C VAL A 296 24.25 -2.19 14.55
N ASN A 297 25.37 -1.93 15.23
CA ASN A 297 25.54 -2.37 16.63
C ASN A 297 24.38 -1.87 17.50
N VAL A 298 23.98 -2.66 18.50
CA VAL A 298 23.08 -2.20 19.57
C VAL A 298 23.96 -1.63 20.66
N ASP A 299 23.75 -0.36 21.01
CA ASP A 299 24.49 0.33 22.08
C ASP A 299 24.41 -0.45 23.40
N ASP A 300 25.46 -0.40 24.21
CA ASP A 300 25.50 -1.07 25.52
C ASP A 300 24.38 -0.59 26.46
N ALA A 301 23.93 0.67 26.32
CA ALA A 301 22.77 1.22 27.01
C ALA A 301 21.44 0.52 26.66
N TYR A 302 21.34 -0.09 25.48
CA TYR A 302 20.13 -0.74 24.95
C TYR A 302 20.25 -2.28 24.90
N ARG A 303 21.47 -2.81 24.92
CA ARG A 303 21.84 -4.24 24.87
C ARG A 303 20.95 -5.11 25.78
N LYS A 304 20.77 -4.68 27.04
CA LYS A 304 19.99 -5.43 28.05
C LYS A 304 18.50 -5.54 27.70
N ALA A 305 17.88 -4.47 27.20
CA ALA A 305 16.48 -4.51 26.75
C ALA A 305 16.32 -5.34 25.48
N TYR A 306 17.24 -5.18 24.51
CA TYR A 306 17.24 -5.96 23.28
C TYR A 306 17.30 -7.47 23.55
N ASP A 307 18.23 -7.92 24.39
CA ASP A 307 18.39 -9.35 24.74
C ASP A 307 17.19 -9.88 25.55
N TYR A 308 16.62 -9.05 26.43
CA TYR A 308 15.38 -9.38 27.15
C TYR A 308 14.19 -9.58 26.21
N TRP A 309 13.96 -8.65 25.28
CA TRP A 309 12.88 -8.77 24.30
C TRP A 309 13.10 -9.96 23.35
N GLN A 310 14.35 -10.25 22.97
CA GLN A 310 14.67 -11.45 22.19
C GLN A 310 14.34 -12.74 22.96
N SER A 311 14.64 -12.83 24.26
CA SER A 311 14.23 -14.00 25.08
C SER A 311 12.72 -14.10 25.12
N GLN A 312 12.02 -13.03 25.50
CA GLN A 312 10.56 -13.02 25.58
C GLN A 312 9.88 -13.45 24.26
N ALA A 313 10.44 -13.08 23.11
CA ALA A 313 9.96 -13.53 21.80
C ALA A 313 10.15 -15.04 21.57
N LYS A 314 11.26 -15.62 22.05
CA LYS A 314 11.50 -17.08 22.03
C LYS A 314 10.60 -17.82 23.02
N ASP A 315 10.31 -17.22 24.17
CA ASP A 315 9.64 -17.88 25.29
C ASP A 315 8.10 -17.85 25.13
N TYR A 316 7.53 -16.84 24.47
CA TYR A 316 6.08 -16.59 24.42
C TYR A 316 5.43 -16.61 23.03
N TRP A 317 6.11 -17.00 21.95
CA TRP A 317 5.56 -16.98 20.57
C TRP A 317 4.23 -17.74 20.40
N LEU A 318 4.01 -18.80 21.18
CA LEU A 318 2.78 -19.61 21.15
C LEU A 318 1.51 -18.81 21.50
N SER A 319 1.65 -17.71 22.25
CA SER A 319 0.52 -16.88 22.69
C SER A 319 -0.03 -15.93 21.62
N TYR A 320 0.66 -15.76 20.49
CA TYR A 320 0.29 -14.80 19.45
C TYR A 320 -0.35 -15.42 18.22
N ASN A 321 -1.03 -14.58 17.43
CA ASN A 321 -1.60 -14.97 16.14
C ASN A 321 -0.50 -15.34 15.10
N LYS A 322 -0.92 -16.03 14.03
CA LYS A 322 -0.02 -16.58 13.00
C LYS A 322 0.84 -15.51 12.30
N TYR A 323 0.36 -14.27 12.20
CA TYR A 323 1.11 -13.14 11.63
C TYR A 323 2.29 -12.71 12.53
N MET A 324 2.04 -12.54 13.83
CA MET A 324 3.11 -12.28 14.81
C MET A 324 4.09 -13.46 14.93
N GLN A 325 3.60 -14.71 14.87
CA GLN A 325 4.46 -15.89 14.83
C GLN A 325 5.41 -15.86 13.61
N GLY A 326 4.91 -15.50 12.42
CA GLY A 326 5.74 -15.27 11.24
C GLY A 326 6.80 -14.18 11.43
N MET A 327 6.44 -13.04 12.05
CA MET A 327 7.40 -11.97 12.37
C MET A 327 8.49 -12.44 13.35
N ILE A 328 8.13 -13.16 14.42
CA ILE A 328 9.08 -13.73 15.38
C ILE A 328 10.02 -14.71 14.69
N ALA A 329 9.50 -15.63 13.87
CA ALA A 329 10.32 -16.61 13.16
C ALA A 329 11.35 -15.95 12.24
N LEU A 330 10.94 -14.96 11.44
CA LEU A 330 11.83 -14.21 10.55
C LEU A 330 12.88 -13.40 11.31
N ALA A 331 12.49 -12.77 12.43
CA ALA A 331 13.40 -12.00 13.28
C ALA A 331 14.47 -12.91 13.91
N LEU A 332 14.04 -13.96 14.60
CA LEU A 332 14.92 -14.91 15.30
C LEU A 332 15.82 -15.67 14.31
N HIS A 333 15.33 -16.01 13.12
CA HIS A 333 16.13 -16.64 12.06
C HIS A 333 17.28 -15.73 11.59
N ARG A 334 17.00 -14.44 11.28
CA ARG A 334 18.05 -13.48 10.92
C ARG A 334 19.04 -13.25 12.07
N MET A 335 18.56 -13.23 13.32
CA MET A 335 19.38 -13.19 14.54
C MET A 335 20.18 -14.48 14.82
N LYS A 336 20.11 -15.50 13.94
CA LYS A 336 20.80 -16.80 14.05
C LYS A 336 20.44 -17.59 15.32
N VAL A 337 19.27 -17.33 15.89
CA VAL A 337 18.72 -18.10 17.01
C VAL A 337 18.35 -19.49 16.49
N LYS A 338 18.88 -20.53 17.14
CA LYS A 338 18.62 -21.92 16.76
C LYS A 338 17.22 -22.36 17.16
N ASP A 339 16.75 -23.40 16.47
CA ASP A 339 15.60 -24.26 16.80
C ASP A 339 14.24 -23.56 16.76
N VAL A 340 14.01 -22.54 17.59
CA VAL A 340 12.75 -21.78 17.71
C VAL A 340 12.17 -21.31 16.36
N PRO A 341 12.93 -20.77 15.38
CA PRO A 341 12.37 -20.39 14.08
C PRO A 341 11.83 -21.59 13.29
N ALA A 342 12.44 -22.76 13.43
CA ALA A 342 11.99 -23.99 12.78
C ALA A 342 10.74 -24.56 13.45
N ASP A 343 10.68 -24.52 14.79
CA ASP A 343 9.49 -24.92 15.56
C ASP A 343 8.28 -24.04 15.25
N ILE A 344 8.48 -22.72 15.09
CA ILE A 344 7.42 -21.81 14.64
C ILE A 344 6.98 -22.18 13.23
N VAL A 345 7.89 -22.33 12.26
CA VAL A 345 7.53 -22.69 10.87
C VAL A 345 6.83 -24.06 10.79
N LYS A 346 7.21 -25.01 11.64
CA LYS A 346 6.50 -26.29 11.81
C LYS A 346 5.07 -26.07 12.31
N SER A 347 4.89 -25.32 13.41
CA SER A 347 3.56 -24.98 13.94
C SER A 347 2.70 -24.17 12.96
N LEU A 348 3.30 -23.31 12.13
CA LEU A 348 2.58 -22.62 11.05
C LEU A 348 2.05 -23.61 10.00
N ARG A 349 2.86 -24.60 9.58
CA ARG A 349 2.45 -25.65 8.63
C ARG A 349 1.40 -26.61 9.20
N GLU A 350 1.55 -27.00 10.46
CA GLU A 350 0.58 -27.89 11.16
C GLU A 350 -0.79 -27.24 11.35
N HIS A 351 -0.91 -25.92 11.20
CA HIS A 351 -2.16 -25.16 11.26
C HIS A 351 -2.54 -24.49 9.92
N ALA A 352 -1.94 -24.91 8.80
CA ALA A 352 -2.26 -24.40 7.46
C ALA A 352 -3.62 -24.93 6.97
N LEU A 353 -4.34 -24.15 6.16
CA LEU A 353 -5.70 -24.49 5.71
C LEU A 353 -5.68 -24.93 4.24
N HIS A 354 -5.49 -26.23 4.05
CA HIS A 354 -5.42 -26.83 2.73
C HIS A 354 -6.77 -26.83 2.00
N SER A 355 -6.76 -26.29 0.78
CA SER A 355 -7.90 -26.37 -0.16
C SER A 355 -7.43 -26.38 -1.61
N GLU A 356 -8.19 -27.04 -2.48
CA GLU A 356 -7.86 -27.12 -3.93
C GLU A 356 -8.08 -25.79 -4.69
N GLU A 357 -8.79 -24.85 -4.06
CA GLU A 357 -9.10 -23.52 -4.58
C GLU A 357 -8.06 -22.48 -4.15
N PHE A 358 -7.72 -22.42 -2.85
CA PHE A 358 -6.84 -21.38 -2.29
C PHE A 358 -5.40 -21.84 -2.02
N GLY A 359 -5.14 -23.14 -1.84
CA GLY A 359 -3.79 -23.70 -1.69
C GLY A 359 -3.46 -24.25 -0.29
N MET A 360 -2.43 -23.68 0.35
CA MET A 360 -1.91 -23.98 1.70
C MET A 360 -1.96 -22.69 2.52
#